data_AF-A0A956B032-F1
#
_entry.id   AF-A0A956B032-F1
#
_cell.length_a   1.000
_cell.length_b   1.000
_cell.length_c   1.000
_cell.angle_alpha   90.00
_cell.angle_beta   90.00
_cell.angle_gamma   90.00
#
_symmetry.space_group_name_H-M   'P 1'
#
loop_
_entity.id
_entity.type
_entity.pdbx_description
1 polymer ?
#
loop_
_entity_poly.entity_id
_entity_poly.type
_entity_poly.pdbx_seq_one_letter_code
_entity_poly.pdbx_strand_id
1 'polypeptide(L)'
;THVPVDCGPNTRCGSTSLAVPLPPRDVAVRLRYHRDGELTLDPDTQLNVVGAGPPHTNRSLLVYGVFTEDNRAVQWRGRHLFPTLRNEEVTRLGLRRRFVVDRVATRAEAPDAEGNPYRYGTDCPDAADLGWVGVSTEDRAAFSPEDVPETALADAALCARATVFDATGPFATAAVARKNPQVRPAFPLLRSPIREAQPLKYLLAPCERSISAAHRRMQIQRLQLEDAAVFCTDGLAGDDLVQALRARFNADVEVARADGEDLVLVVGWHHDDRTLSAAVEAAVGEVVVAERQRNTPRVAGAFVLDSYAWQIQDPDVGALTLWCPSTLSEDDVANLGVGALTSLVCALPDFQLELTLGPFTIGALPILPDRQRFLDFLDTYSEAEAGEVRTLTYQAPELPPNAEHVQVDPLGTATFFNDEAIATEPGQTFSYCQVDDEYPGVVFRSEATGQMLPVALLPAWHLVFAERRYELGLVWDFPFRLVMEYVQYGALAVSAFSASLPLGIGVDVTQEYGSALWDSGEFPLARTLLQCDRWCGHPTFDAGGVYQINDGFSPTYLTRCYAPDFPQRGDGGFPRDP
;
A
#
# COMPACT_ATOMS: atom_id res chain seq x y z
N THR A 1 -49.80 40.21 6.81
CA THR A 1 -50.64 39.32 7.64
C THR A 1 -49.93 39.11 8.97
N HIS A 2 -50.62 39.26 10.10
CA HIS A 2 -50.02 38.99 11.42
C HIS A 2 -50.51 37.64 11.92
N VAL A 3 -49.61 36.69 12.15
CA VAL A 3 -49.96 35.36 12.67
C VAL A 3 -49.52 35.29 14.12
N PRO A 4 -50.45 35.26 15.09
CA PRO A 4 -50.10 35.02 16.49
C PRO A 4 -49.61 33.58 16.65
N VAL A 5 -48.52 33.40 17.38
CA VAL A 5 -48.00 32.09 17.77
C VAL A 5 -48.04 32.06 19.30
N ASP A 6 -48.78 31.09 19.86
CA ASP A 6 -48.79 30.81 21.29
C ASP A 6 -48.02 29.52 21.52
N CYS A 7 -46.94 29.61 22.29
CA CYS A 7 -46.04 28.49 22.53
C CYS A 7 -46.36 27.78 23.84
N GLY A 8 -47.34 28.26 24.61
CA GLY A 8 -47.69 27.74 25.92
C GLY A 8 -46.85 28.33 27.07
N PRO A 9 -47.31 28.16 28.33
CA PRO A 9 -46.57 28.63 29.49
C PRO A 9 -45.33 27.76 29.76
N ASN A 10 -44.17 28.41 29.93
CA ASN A 10 -42.86 27.80 30.23
C ASN A 10 -42.20 26.98 29.11
N THR A 11 -42.69 27.10 27.88
CA THR A 11 -42.14 26.43 26.70
C THR A 11 -41.55 27.47 25.75
N ARG A 12 -40.31 27.26 25.31
CA ARG A 12 -39.72 28.10 24.24
C ARG A 12 -40.47 27.81 22.93
N CYS A 13 -40.83 28.86 22.19
CA CYS A 13 -41.23 28.71 20.80
C CYS A 13 -40.09 28.05 20.03
N GLY A 14 -40.28 26.82 19.57
CA GLY A 14 -39.38 26.17 18.61
C GLY A 14 -39.53 26.76 17.21
N SER A 15 -39.13 26.02 16.17
CA SER A 15 -39.45 26.41 14.79
C SER A 15 -40.96 26.54 14.58
N THR A 16 -41.42 27.68 14.06
CA THR A 16 -42.78 27.82 13.53
C THR A 16 -42.72 27.86 12.01
N SER A 17 -43.62 27.12 11.36
CA SER A 17 -43.76 27.14 9.90
C SER A 17 -45.11 27.74 9.55
N LEU A 18 -45.12 28.72 8.65
CA LEU A 18 -46.33 29.43 8.23
C LEU A 18 -46.55 29.22 6.74
N ALA A 19 -47.72 28.70 6.37
CA ALA A 19 -48.16 28.65 4.99
C ALA A 19 -48.74 30.02 4.63
N VAL A 20 -48.08 30.72 3.69
CA VAL A 20 -48.54 32.02 3.21
C VAL A 20 -48.90 31.91 1.72
N PRO A 21 -50.06 32.45 1.29
CA PRO A 21 -50.52 32.31 -0.10
C PRO A 21 -49.70 33.14 -1.10
N LEU A 22 -48.95 34.14 -0.64
CA LEU A 22 -48.08 34.99 -1.45
C LEU A 22 -46.69 35.07 -0.81
N PRO A 23 -45.59 35.07 -1.60
CA PRO A 23 -44.24 35.24 -1.07
C PRO A 23 -44.16 36.55 -0.28
N PRO A 24 -43.75 36.51 1.00
CA PRO A 24 -43.66 37.71 1.80
C PRO A 24 -42.48 38.57 1.30
N ARG A 25 -42.71 39.89 1.18
CA ARG A 25 -41.63 40.84 0.82
C ARG A 25 -40.71 41.11 2.01
N ASP A 26 -41.30 41.28 3.19
CA ASP A 26 -40.61 41.52 4.46
C ASP A 26 -41.22 40.61 5.54
N VAL A 27 -40.37 40.00 6.36
CA VAL A 27 -40.77 39.18 7.52
C VAL A 27 -40.03 39.69 8.74
N ALA A 28 -40.78 40.04 9.78
CA ALA A 28 -40.25 40.42 11.08
C ALA A 28 -40.97 39.62 12.16
N VAL A 29 -40.22 39.11 13.14
CA VAL A 29 -40.79 38.57 14.37
C VAL A 29 -40.86 39.69 15.40
N ARG A 30 -41.95 39.71 16.17
CA ARG A 30 -42.13 40.65 17.28
C ARG A 30 -42.60 39.89 18.51
N LEU A 31 -41.74 39.83 19.53
CA LEU A 31 -42.06 39.22 20.82
C LEU A 31 -42.89 40.23 21.63
N ARG A 32 -44.09 39.83 22.05
CA ARG A 32 -44.96 40.66 22.88
C ARG A 32 -44.86 40.19 24.33
N TYR A 33 -44.56 41.11 25.24
CA TYR A 33 -44.56 40.81 26.68
C TYR A 33 -45.95 40.89 27.31
N HIS A 34 -46.89 41.55 26.62
CA HIS A 34 -48.27 41.77 27.06
C HIS A 34 -49.26 41.65 25.89
N ARG A 35 -50.52 41.30 26.19
CA ARG A 35 -51.57 41.01 25.19
C ARG A 35 -51.95 42.23 24.33
N ASP A 36 -51.84 43.43 24.92
CA ASP A 36 -52.07 44.72 24.27
C ASP A 36 -50.94 45.12 23.28
N GLY A 37 -49.76 44.51 23.41
CA GLY A 37 -48.62 44.74 22.52
C GLY A 37 -47.87 46.05 22.76
N GLU A 38 -48.02 46.68 23.93
CA GLU A 38 -47.28 47.92 24.27
C GLU A 38 -45.78 47.70 24.47
N LEU A 39 -45.39 46.55 25.01
CA LEU A 39 -43.99 46.15 25.20
C LEU A 39 -43.61 45.06 24.22
N THR A 40 -42.75 45.41 23.27
CA THR A 40 -42.31 44.49 22.22
C THR A 40 -40.80 44.52 22.02
N LEU A 41 -40.26 43.35 21.69
CA LEU A 41 -38.87 43.19 21.25
C LEU A 41 -38.88 42.64 19.83
N ASP A 42 -38.06 43.20 18.96
CA ASP A 42 -37.89 42.75 17.58
C ASP A 42 -36.59 41.89 17.53
N PRO A 43 -36.67 40.56 17.70
CA PRO A 43 -35.50 39.70 17.61
C PRO A 43 -35.03 39.53 16.16
N ASP A 44 -33.76 39.19 15.99
CA ASP A 44 -33.23 38.77 14.70
C ASP A 44 -34.04 37.58 14.15
N THR A 45 -34.50 37.73 12.91
CA THR A 45 -35.32 36.73 12.23
C THR A 45 -34.56 36.20 11.02
N GLN A 46 -34.34 34.90 10.97
CA GLN A 46 -33.87 34.24 9.75
C GLN A 46 -35.08 33.73 8.96
N LEU A 47 -35.27 34.27 7.76
CA LEU A 47 -36.34 33.87 6.86
C LEU A 47 -35.81 32.84 5.86
N ASN A 48 -36.44 31.66 5.85
CA ASN A 48 -36.27 30.67 4.79
C ASN A 48 -37.62 30.50 4.07
N VAL A 49 -37.63 30.76 2.77
CA VAL A 49 -38.80 30.54 1.92
C VAL A 49 -38.62 29.25 1.16
N VAL A 50 -39.55 28.31 1.34
CA VAL A 50 -39.63 27.08 0.57
C VAL A 50 -40.79 27.23 -0.42
N GLY A 51 -40.48 27.12 -1.72
CA GLY A 51 -41.41 27.41 -2.81
C GLY A 51 -42.28 26.22 -3.23
N ALA A 52 -42.97 26.38 -4.37
CA ALA A 52 -43.63 25.27 -5.05
C ALA A 52 -42.62 24.54 -5.93
N GLY A 53 -42.67 23.20 -5.91
CA GLY A 53 -41.82 22.36 -6.74
C GLY A 53 -41.74 20.93 -6.20
N PRO A 54 -40.80 20.12 -6.71
CA PRO A 54 -40.64 18.73 -6.29
C PRO A 54 -40.36 18.60 -4.79
N PRO A 55 -40.90 17.56 -4.10
CA PRO A 55 -40.75 17.43 -2.65
C PRO A 55 -39.30 17.41 -2.15
N HIS A 56 -38.37 16.87 -2.94
CA HIS A 56 -36.96 16.76 -2.57
C HIS A 56 -36.17 18.08 -2.58
N THR A 57 -36.74 19.17 -3.10
CA THR A 57 -36.13 20.51 -3.15
C THR A 57 -37.00 21.58 -2.51
N ASN A 58 -38.30 21.31 -2.36
CA ASN A 58 -39.31 22.28 -1.98
C ASN A 58 -40.14 21.85 -0.76
N ARG A 59 -39.57 21.00 0.09
CA ARG A 59 -40.11 20.72 1.44
C ARG A 59 -39.08 21.11 2.48
N SER A 60 -39.55 21.31 3.70
CA SER A 60 -38.71 21.75 4.81
C SER A 60 -37.82 20.67 5.41
N LEU A 61 -38.18 19.40 5.20
CA LEU A 61 -37.46 18.23 5.69
C LEU A 61 -37.55 17.12 4.64
N LEU A 62 -36.43 16.46 4.41
CA LEU A 62 -36.28 15.24 3.64
C LEU A 62 -36.04 14.07 4.58
N VAL A 63 -36.60 12.92 4.24
CA VAL A 63 -36.36 11.68 4.98
C VAL A 63 -35.67 10.67 4.07
N TYR A 64 -34.63 10.02 4.57
CA TYR A 64 -33.89 8.95 3.88
C TYR A 64 -33.37 7.92 4.90
N GLY A 65 -33.02 6.72 4.44
CA GLY A 65 -32.47 5.69 5.32
C GLY A 65 -31.00 5.36 5.02
N VAL A 66 -30.26 5.00 6.06
CA VAL A 66 -28.87 4.54 5.99
C VAL A 66 -28.75 3.23 6.74
N PHE A 67 -28.10 2.23 6.14
CA PHE A 67 -27.90 0.93 6.77
C PHE A 67 -26.67 0.89 7.67
N THR A 68 -26.68 -0.05 8.62
CA THR A 68 -25.48 -0.56 9.29
C THR A 68 -24.52 -1.23 8.30
N GLU A 69 -23.26 -1.43 8.69
CA GLU A 69 -22.22 -2.07 7.87
C GLU A 69 -22.68 -3.38 7.22
N ASP A 70 -23.31 -4.24 8.02
CA ASP A 70 -23.80 -5.56 7.62
C ASP A 70 -25.15 -5.54 6.88
N ASN A 71 -25.71 -4.35 6.61
CA ASN A 71 -27.02 -4.16 6.00
C ASN A 71 -28.20 -4.79 6.77
N ARG A 72 -28.06 -5.05 8.07
CA ARG A 72 -29.09 -5.70 8.90
C ARG A 72 -30.03 -4.75 9.64
N ALA A 73 -29.65 -3.50 9.85
CA ALA A 73 -30.53 -2.50 10.43
C ALA A 73 -30.50 -1.20 9.62
N VAL A 74 -31.61 -0.46 9.63
CA VAL A 74 -31.74 0.83 8.96
C VAL A 74 -32.00 1.94 9.96
N GLN A 75 -31.26 3.04 9.81
CA GLN A 75 -31.48 4.28 10.51
C GLN A 75 -32.15 5.28 9.56
N TRP A 76 -33.38 5.68 9.88
CA TRP A 76 -34.09 6.73 9.16
C TRP A 76 -33.64 8.10 9.67
N ARG A 77 -33.33 9.01 8.75
CA ARG A 77 -32.73 10.32 9.01
C ARG A 77 -33.56 11.44 8.41
N GLY A 78 -33.62 12.57 9.12
CA GLY A 78 -34.19 13.81 8.65
C GLY A 78 -33.11 14.82 8.25
N ARG A 79 -33.13 15.31 7.00
CA ARG A 79 -32.29 16.42 6.52
C ARG A 79 -33.15 17.65 6.26
N HIS A 80 -32.81 18.77 6.91
CA HIS A 80 -33.51 20.02 6.71
C HIS A 80 -33.02 20.71 5.44
N LEU A 81 -33.94 21.34 4.71
CA LEU A 81 -33.64 22.07 3.48
C LEU A 81 -33.70 23.58 3.68
N PHE A 82 -33.18 24.08 4.81
CA PHE A 82 -33.10 25.51 5.05
C PHE A 82 -31.89 26.07 4.30
N PRO A 83 -32.06 26.86 3.22
CA PRO A 83 -30.93 27.26 2.37
C PRO A 83 -29.87 28.09 3.10
N THR A 84 -30.24 28.70 4.23
CA THR A 84 -29.37 29.60 5.01
C THR A 84 -28.79 28.97 6.27
N LEU A 85 -29.12 27.71 6.59
CA LEU A 85 -28.75 27.06 7.85
C LEU A 85 -28.18 25.66 7.64
N ARG A 86 -27.06 25.35 8.31
CA ARG A 86 -26.54 23.96 8.36
C ARG A 86 -27.38 23.12 9.32
N ASN A 87 -27.50 21.81 9.09
CA ASN A 87 -28.29 20.89 9.95
C ASN A 87 -27.88 20.92 11.44
N GLU A 88 -26.60 21.13 11.73
CA GLU A 88 -26.08 21.29 13.10
C GLU A 88 -26.64 22.56 13.77
N GLU A 89 -26.74 23.66 13.01
CA GLU A 89 -27.30 24.92 13.47
C GLU A 89 -28.81 24.82 13.67
N VAL A 90 -29.51 24.13 12.76
CA VAL A 90 -30.94 23.81 12.88
C VAL A 90 -31.20 23.04 14.18
N THR A 91 -30.33 22.08 14.50
CA THR A 91 -30.40 21.31 15.74
C THR A 91 -30.17 22.20 16.97
N ARG A 92 -29.14 23.04 16.95
CA ARG A 92 -28.85 24.00 18.04
C ARG A 92 -30.00 25.00 18.26
N LEU A 93 -30.66 25.40 17.19
CA LEU A 93 -31.78 26.34 17.21
C LEU A 93 -33.13 25.67 17.55
N GLY A 94 -33.16 24.35 17.76
CA GLY A 94 -34.39 23.62 18.08
C GLY A 94 -35.43 23.64 16.95
N LEU A 95 -34.98 23.81 15.70
CA LEU A 95 -35.85 23.92 14.52
C LEU A 95 -36.22 22.53 13.94
N ARG A 96 -36.20 21.50 14.79
CA ARG A 96 -36.41 20.11 14.38
C ARG A 96 -37.87 19.85 14.04
N ARG A 97 -38.10 18.95 13.08
CA ARG A 97 -39.43 18.52 12.69
C ARG A 97 -39.64 17.06 13.01
N ARG A 98 -40.81 16.76 13.56
CA ARG A 98 -41.28 15.40 13.71
C ARG A 98 -41.47 14.75 12.35
N PHE A 99 -40.92 13.55 12.20
CA PHE A 99 -41.23 12.67 11.08
C PHE A 99 -41.62 11.27 11.56
N VAL A 100 -42.43 10.61 10.75
CA VAL A 100 -42.87 9.23 10.96
C VAL A 100 -42.49 8.42 9.74
N VAL A 101 -41.92 7.23 9.93
CA VAL A 101 -41.65 6.27 8.85
C VAL A 101 -42.40 4.98 9.15
N ASP A 102 -43.28 4.56 8.24
CA ASP A 102 -44.06 3.33 8.34
C ASP A 102 -44.16 2.61 6.98
N ARG A 103 -44.82 1.45 6.95
CA ARG A 103 -45.02 0.62 5.74
C ARG A 103 -43.72 0.40 4.97
N VAL A 104 -42.71 -0.11 5.68
CA VAL A 104 -41.40 -0.38 5.08
C VAL A 104 -41.51 -1.62 4.21
N ALA A 105 -41.13 -1.52 2.95
CA ALA A 105 -41.21 -2.57 1.96
C ALA A 105 -39.87 -2.75 1.25
N THR A 106 -39.63 -3.93 0.68
CA THR A 106 -38.37 -4.22 -0.01
C THR A 106 -38.36 -3.77 -1.46
N ARG A 107 -37.16 -3.61 -2.04
CA ARG A 107 -37.02 -3.23 -3.44
C ARG A 107 -35.80 -3.89 -4.07
N ALA A 108 -36.04 -4.71 -5.09
CA ALA A 108 -35.00 -5.44 -5.81
C ALA A 108 -33.92 -4.52 -6.38
N GLU A 109 -34.32 -3.37 -6.96
CA GLU A 109 -33.41 -2.42 -7.59
C GLU A 109 -33.34 -1.09 -6.81
N ALA A 110 -32.13 -0.54 -6.71
CA ALA A 110 -31.94 0.81 -6.22
C ALA A 110 -32.40 1.81 -7.30
N PRO A 111 -33.37 2.71 -7.03
CA PRO A 111 -33.93 3.59 -8.07
C PRO A 111 -32.94 4.66 -8.54
N ASP A 112 -32.61 4.74 -9.84
CA ASP A 112 -31.71 5.74 -10.47
C ASP A 112 -31.90 7.17 -9.99
N ALA A 113 -30.90 7.86 -9.45
CA ALA A 113 -31.09 9.05 -8.59
C ALA A 113 -31.05 10.45 -9.23
N GLU A 114 -31.28 10.61 -10.55
CA GLU A 114 -31.04 11.88 -11.24
C GLU A 114 -31.82 13.07 -10.60
N GLY A 115 -31.08 14.07 -10.10
CA GLY A 115 -31.62 15.28 -9.44
C GLY A 115 -32.31 15.10 -8.07
N ASN A 116 -32.57 13.86 -7.62
CA ASN A 116 -33.19 13.56 -6.34
C ASN A 116 -32.43 12.44 -5.62
N PRO A 117 -31.38 12.81 -4.85
CA PRO A 117 -30.46 11.86 -4.27
C PRO A 117 -31.08 10.98 -3.19
N TYR A 118 -32.01 11.54 -2.44
CA TYR A 118 -32.71 10.86 -1.34
C TYR A 118 -33.95 10.09 -1.80
N ARG A 119 -34.31 10.21 -3.08
CA ARG A 119 -35.55 9.64 -3.65
C ARG A 119 -36.79 10.05 -2.85
N TYR A 120 -36.70 11.18 -2.16
CA TYR A 120 -37.79 11.70 -1.36
C TYR A 120 -38.84 12.33 -2.28
N GLY A 121 -40.10 11.99 -2.13
CA GLY A 121 -41.11 12.47 -3.08
C GLY A 121 -41.36 11.58 -4.30
N THR A 122 -40.64 10.47 -4.46
CA THR A 122 -40.86 9.52 -5.57
C THR A 122 -41.76 8.38 -5.14
N ASP A 123 -42.58 7.84 -6.04
CA ASP A 123 -43.48 6.74 -5.70
C ASP A 123 -42.73 5.51 -5.19
N CYS A 124 -43.32 4.88 -4.17
CA CYS A 124 -42.97 3.54 -3.72
C CYS A 124 -43.90 2.57 -4.46
N PRO A 125 -43.47 1.89 -5.53
CA PRO A 125 -44.31 0.91 -6.20
C PRO A 125 -44.71 -0.19 -5.21
N ASP A 126 -45.84 -0.87 -5.46
CA ASP A 126 -46.41 -1.91 -4.60
C ASP A 126 -45.39 -3.04 -4.33
N ALA A 127 -44.62 -2.86 -3.27
CA ALA A 127 -43.66 -3.80 -2.76
C ALA A 127 -44.25 -4.55 -1.56
N ALA A 128 -43.70 -5.74 -1.27
CA ALA A 128 -44.11 -6.51 -0.10
C ALA A 128 -43.74 -5.74 1.18
N ASP A 129 -44.77 -5.29 1.91
CA ASP A 129 -44.62 -4.66 3.22
C ASP A 129 -43.99 -5.67 4.20
N LEU A 130 -42.97 -5.24 4.92
CA LEU A 130 -42.27 -6.01 5.93
C LEU A 130 -43.06 -6.11 7.24
N GLY A 131 -44.14 -5.32 7.39
CA GLY A 131 -44.99 -5.33 8.59
C GLY A 131 -44.31 -4.71 9.81
N TRP A 132 -43.29 -3.90 9.60
CA TRP A 132 -42.55 -3.22 10.66
C TRP A 132 -43.40 -2.20 11.40
N VAL A 133 -43.13 -2.05 12.70
CA VAL A 133 -43.70 -1.00 13.52
C VAL A 133 -43.10 0.34 13.08
N GLY A 134 -43.98 1.30 12.78
CA GLY A 134 -43.56 2.62 12.33
C GLY A 134 -42.71 3.35 13.38
N VAL A 135 -41.67 4.04 12.92
CA VAL A 135 -40.79 4.87 13.73
C VAL A 135 -41.34 6.30 13.74
N SER A 136 -41.43 6.92 14.92
CA SER A 136 -41.81 8.33 15.06
C SER A 136 -40.78 9.04 15.94
N THR A 137 -40.14 10.09 15.42
CA THR A 137 -39.15 10.85 16.19
C THR A 137 -39.13 12.34 15.85
N GLU A 138 -38.67 13.14 16.79
CA GLU A 138 -38.27 14.54 16.62
C GLU A 138 -36.74 14.71 16.61
N ASP A 139 -36.00 13.61 16.82
CA ASP A 139 -34.55 13.57 16.68
C ASP A 139 -34.12 13.54 15.22
N ARG A 140 -32.83 13.82 14.98
CA ARG A 140 -32.24 13.82 13.64
C ARG A 140 -32.35 12.46 12.96
N ALA A 141 -32.30 11.39 13.74
CA ALA A 141 -32.30 10.04 13.23
C ALA A 141 -32.93 9.09 14.24
N ALA A 142 -33.52 8.00 13.74
CA ALA A 142 -34.01 6.89 14.56
C ALA A 142 -33.88 5.57 13.81
N PHE A 143 -33.48 4.52 14.52
CA PHE A 143 -33.45 3.17 13.97
C PHE A 143 -34.85 2.59 13.88
N SER A 144 -35.09 1.78 12.85
CA SER A 144 -36.17 0.79 12.89
C SER A 144 -35.98 -0.13 14.10
N PRO A 145 -37.05 -0.48 14.83
CA PRO A 145 -36.94 -1.39 15.96
C PRO A 145 -36.67 -2.84 15.51
N GLU A 146 -37.10 -3.20 14.30
CA GLU A 146 -36.86 -4.51 13.69
C GLU A 146 -35.62 -4.54 12.80
N ASP A 147 -34.99 -5.71 12.74
CA ASP A 147 -33.92 -6.02 11.79
C ASP A 147 -34.49 -6.41 10.41
N VAL A 148 -33.66 -6.23 9.39
CA VAL A 148 -33.94 -6.64 8.01
C VAL A 148 -34.04 -8.16 7.96
N PRO A 149 -35.20 -8.73 7.56
CA PRO A 149 -35.35 -10.18 7.47
C PRO A 149 -34.45 -10.74 6.36
N GLU A 150 -34.02 -11.99 6.49
CA GLU A 150 -33.12 -12.63 5.52
C GLU A 150 -33.67 -12.60 4.08
N THR A 151 -34.99 -12.73 3.93
CA THR A 151 -35.67 -12.64 2.63
C THR A 151 -35.50 -11.27 1.97
N ALA A 152 -35.36 -10.21 2.77
CA ALA A 152 -35.12 -8.85 2.31
C ALA A 152 -33.63 -8.52 2.15
N LEU A 153 -32.71 -9.39 2.61
CA LEU A 153 -31.26 -9.16 2.46
C LEU A 153 -30.80 -9.24 1.00
N ALA A 154 -31.55 -9.88 0.12
CA ALA A 154 -31.22 -9.94 -1.31
C ALA A 154 -31.54 -8.64 -2.07
N ASP A 155 -32.53 -7.88 -1.62
CA ASP A 155 -33.02 -6.66 -2.29
C ASP A 155 -32.05 -5.48 -2.13
N ALA A 156 -31.86 -4.64 -3.16
CA ALA A 156 -30.88 -3.56 -3.11
C ALA A 156 -31.27 -2.38 -2.20
N ALA A 157 -32.56 -2.22 -1.89
CA ALA A 157 -33.05 -1.10 -1.12
C ALA A 157 -34.30 -1.45 -0.30
N LEU A 158 -34.59 -0.60 0.70
CA LEU A 158 -35.88 -0.51 1.36
C LEU A 158 -36.56 0.79 0.96
N CYS A 159 -37.86 0.74 0.83
CA CYS A 159 -38.70 1.89 0.57
C CYS A 159 -39.76 1.96 1.66
N ALA A 160 -40.03 3.15 2.18
CA ALA A 160 -40.97 3.33 3.27
C ALA A 160 -41.82 4.57 3.03
N ARG A 161 -43.00 4.60 3.65
CA ARG A 161 -43.81 5.80 3.71
C ARG A 161 -43.27 6.71 4.81
N ALA A 162 -42.81 7.89 4.43
CA ALA A 162 -42.41 8.95 5.34
C ALA A 162 -43.51 10.02 5.44
N THR A 163 -43.92 10.36 6.64
CA THR A 163 -44.84 11.48 6.93
C THR A 163 -44.10 12.56 7.70
N VAL A 164 -44.06 13.76 7.14
CA VAL A 164 -43.49 14.97 7.76
C VAL A 164 -44.61 15.93 8.08
N PHE A 165 -44.61 16.49 9.29
CA PHE A 165 -45.57 17.52 9.68
C PHE A 165 -44.99 18.90 9.35
N ASP A 166 -45.60 19.60 8.37
CA ASP A 166 -45.21 20.95 7.96
C ASP A 166 -46.33 21.99 8.20
N ALA A 167 -46.12 23.23 7.73
CA ALA A 167 -47.08 24.34 7.93
C ALA A 167 -48.46 24.07 7.32
N THR A 168 -48.55 23.16 6.34
CA THR A 168 -49.76 22.81 5.63
C THR A 168 -50.45 21.56 6.20
N GLY A 169 -49.84 20.93 7.22
CA GLY A 169 -50.32 19.70 7.83
C GLY A 169 -49.41 18.50 7.55
N PRO A 170 -49.91 17.26 7.70
CA PRO A 170 -49.14 16.05 7.40
C PRO A 170 -48.92 15.90 5.89
N PHE A 171 -47.66 15.86 5.49
CA PHE A 171 -47.23 15.53 4.14
C PHE A 171 -46.67 14.10 4.14
N ALA A 172 -47.38 13.18 3.50
CA ALA A 172 -46.95 11.80 3.35
C ALA A 172 -46.35 11.57 1.95
N THR A 173 -45.18 10.93 1.90
CA THR A 173 -44.48 10.56 0.68
C THR A 173 -43.60 9.33 0.90
N ALA A 174 -42.80 8.91 -0.09
CA ALA A 174 -41.84 7.84 0.11
C ALA A 174 -40.46 8.36 0.53
N ALA A 175 -39.75 7.53 1.28
CA ALA A 175 -38.33 7.62 1.58
C ALA A 175 -37.66 6.29 1.21
N VAL A 176 -36.40 6.34 0.81
CA VAL A 176 -35.64 5.16 0.39
C VAL A 176 -34.37 5.03 1.24
N ALA A 177 -34.00 3.78 1.53
CA ALA A 177 -32.72 3.39 2.09
C ALA A 177 -32.04 2.44 1.10
N ARG A 178 -30.81 2.75 0.67
CA ARG A 178 -30.03 1.87 -0.21
C ARG A 178 -28.98 1.12 0.61
N LYS A 179 -28.80 -0.17 0.35
CA LYS A 179 -27.81 -0.98 1.06
C LYS A 179 -26.39 -0.53 0.75
N ASN A 180 -25.54 -0.60 1.76
CA ASN A 180 -24.11 -0.34 1.63
C ASN A 180 -23.47 -1.39 0.71
N PRO A 181 -22.41 -1.02 -0.04
CA PRO A 181 -21.63 -1.97 -0.82
C PRO A 181 -21.18 -3.16 0.02
N GLN A 182 -21.39 -4.35 -0.52
CA GLN A 182 -20.83 -5.56 0.05
C GLN A 182 -19.43 -5.73 -0.51
N VAL A 183 -18.44 -5.62 0.36
CA VAL A 183 -17.02 -5.72 0.00
C VAL A 183 -16.37 -6.91 0.69
N ARG A 184 -15.36 -7.46 0.03
CA ARG A 184 -14.45 -8.48 0.56
C ARG A 184 -13.03 -8.18 0.10
N PRO A 185 -12.01 -8.76 0.75
CA PRO A 185 -10.69 -8.86 0.15
C PRO A 185 -10.77 -9.35 -1.30
N ALA A 186 -10.17 -8.60 -2.23
CA ALA A 186 -10.00 -9.06 -3.61
C ALA A 186 -9.03 -10.24 -3.64
N PHE A 187 -7.98 -10.13 -2.84
CA PHE A 187 -6.99 -11.16 -2.61
C PHE A 187 -6.48 -11.02 -1.17
N PRO A 188 -6.47 -12.08 -0.34
CA PRO A 188 -6.16 -11.93 1.07
C PRO A 188 -4.66 -11.74 1.34
N LEU A 189 -3.84 -12.60 0.73
CA LEU A 189 -2.41 -12.70 1.02
C LEU A 189 -1.70 -13.38 -0.16
N LEU A 190 -0.74 -12.69 -0.76
CA LEU A 190 0.18 -13.28 -1.73
C LEU A 190 1.42 -13.81 -1.00
N ARG A 191 1.84 -15.03 -1.34
CA ARG A 191 2.96 -15.71 -0.67
C ARG A 191 4.05 -16.03 -1.66
N SER A 192 5.27 -15.68 -1.29
CA SER A 192 6.50 -16.12 -1.91
C SER A 192 7.44 -16.57 -0.78
N PRO A 193 7.36 -17.84 -0.33
CA PRO A 193 8.15 -18.33 0.79
C PRO A 193 9.63 -18.10 0.56
N ILE A 194 10.36 -17.73 1.60
CA ILE A 194 11.79 -17.39 1.50
C ILE A 194 12.57 -18.51 2.17
N ARG A 195 13.57 -19.03 1.46
CA ARG A 195 14.41 -20.14 1.89
C ARG A 195 15.86 -19.69 1.90
N GLU A 196 16.66 -20.32 2.75
CA GLU A 196 18.10 -20.18 2.63
C GLU A 196 18.56 -20.83 1.31
N ALA A 197 19.45 -20.13 0.60
CA ALA A 197 20.08 -20.60 -0.62
C ALA A 197 21.48 -21.13 -0.30
N GLN A 198 21.85 -22.25 -0.92
CA GLN A 198 23.13 -22.90 -0.70
C GLN A 198 24.24 -22.14 -1.46
N PRO A 199 25.30 -21.68 -0.77
CA PRO A 199 26.42 -21.02 -1.42
C PRO A 199 27.35 -22.04 -2.10
N LEU A 200 27.59 -21.86 -3.41
CA LEU A 200 28.66 -22.54 -4.15
C LEU A 200 29.91 -21.68 -4.12
N LYS A 201 30.91 -22.12 -3.37
CA LYS A 201 32.07 -21.32 -2.97
C LYS A 201 33.28 -21.55 -3.89
N TYR A 202 33.83 -20.46 -4.43
CA TYR A 202 34.99 -20.48 -5.33
C TYR A 202 36.03 -19.45 -4.92
N LEU A 203 37.28 -19.88 -4.79
CA LEU A 203 38.43 -18.99 -4.68
C LEU A 203 39.24 -19.07 -5.97
N LEU A 204 39.19 -18.02 -6.77
CA LEU A 204 39.88 -17.93 -8.04
C LEU A 204 41.18 -17.15 -7.83
N ALA A 205 42.33 -17.79 -8.06
CA ALA A 205 43.64 -17.18 -7.81
C ALA A 205 44.76 -17.81 -8.66
N PRO A 206 45.88 -17.09 -8.86
CA PRO A 206 47.12 -17.69 -9.33
C PRO A 206 47.61 -18.78 -8.36
N CYS A 207 48.14 -19.88 -8.90
CA CYS A 207 48.69 -21.00 -8.13
C CYS A 207 50.19 -20.92 -7.95
N GLU A 208 50.90 -20.49 -8.99
CA GLU A 208 52.36 -20.49 -9.05
C GLU A 208 52.98 -19.24 -8.44
N ARG A 209 52.17 -18.19 -8.20
CA ARG A 209 52.62 -16.93 -7.62
C ARG A 209 51.68 -16.39 -6.56
N SER A 210 52.26 -15.67 -5.60
CA SER A 210 51.51 -14.95 -4.56
C SER A 210 51.40 -13.48 -4.94
N ILE A 211 50.18 -12.94 -4.97
CA ILE A 211 49.93 -11.50 -5.15
C ILE A 211 49.99 -10.80 -3.79
N SER A 212 49.05 -11.11 -2.89
CA SER A 212 49.09 -10.64 -1.50
C SER A 212 48.44 -11.68 -0.58
N ALA A 213 49.25 -12.28 0.30
CA ALA A 213 48.77 -13.27 1.25
C ALA A 213 47.76 -12.68 2.25
N ALA A 214 47.98 -11.43 2.68
CA ALA A 214 47.08 -10.73 3.61
C ALA A 214 45.71 -10.48 2.96
N HIS A 215 45.68 -9.93 1.74
CA HIS A 215 44.44 -9.68 1.02
C HIS A 215 43.70 -10.98 0.69
N ARG A 216 44.43 -12.04 0.29
CA ARG A 216 43.83 -13.36 0.05
C ARG A 216 43.18 -13.93 1.30
N ARG A 217 43.83 -13.84 2.47
CA ARG A 217 43.24 -14.26 3.75
C ARG A 217 41.99 -13.46 4.07
N MET A 218 42.01 -12.15 3.80
CA MET A 218 40.83 -11.29 3.96
C MET A 218 39.69 -11.79 3.07
N GLN A 219 39.89 -12.00 1.77
CA GLN A 219 38.84 -12.51 0.89
C GLN A 219 38.28 -13.86 1.34
N ILE A 220 39.15 -14.79 1.76
CA ILE A 220 38.73 -16.09 2.31
C ILE A 220 37.83 -15.89 3.52
N GLN A 221 38.24 -15.05 4.46
CA GLN A 221 37.50 -14.76 5.69
C GLN A 221 36.17 -14.07 5.40
N ARG A 222 36.14 -13.08 4.50
CA ARG A 222 34.94 -12.30 4.17
C ARG A 222 33.87 -13.10 3.47
N LEU A 223 34.28 -14.05 2.63
CA LEU A 223 33.37 -14.89 1.85
C LEU A 223 33.19 -16.30 2.46
N GLN A 224 33.78 -16.56 3.64
CA GLN A 224 33.78 -17.87 4.31
C GLN A 224 34.22 -19.01 3.37
N LEU A 225 35.35 -18.83 2.69
CA LEU A 225 35.89 -19.75 1.69
C LEU A 225 36.93 -20.73 2.25
N GLU A 226 36.93 -20.99 3.56
CA GLU A 226 37.96 -21.80 4.23
C GLU A 226 38.07 -23.21 3.65
N ASP A 227 36.93 -23.78 3.25
CA ASP A 227 36.84 -25.12 2.66
C ASP A 227 36.82 -25.11 1.12
N ALA A 228 36.88 -23.93 0.49
CA ALA A 228 36.82 -23.81 -0.96
C ALA A 228 38.17 -24.17 -1.60
N ALA A 229 38.13 -25.04 -2.62
CA ALA A 229 39.31 -25.33 -3.43
C ALA A 229 39.72 -24.09 -4.25
N VAL A 230 41.03 -23.88 -4.38
CA VAL A 230 41.56 -22.83 -5.27
C VAL A 230 41.38 -23.27 -6.71
N PHE A 231 40.66 -22.49 -7.49
CA PHE A 231 40.63 -22.61 -8.94
C PHE A 231 41.83 -21.87 -9.52
N CYS A 232 42.67 -22.59 -10.24
CA CYS A 232 43.90 -22.07 -10.80
C CYS A 232 43.65 -21.17 -12.01
N THR A 233 44.10 -19.93 -11.96
CA THR A 233 43.96 -18.99 -13.08
C THR A 233 45.21 -18.85 -13.94
N ASP A 234 46.31 -19.53 -13.59
CA ASP A 234 47.57 -19.42 -14.32
C ASP A 234 47.44 -19.95 -15.75
N GLY A 235 47.89 -19.14 -16.71
CA GLY A 235 47.82 -19.47 -18.14
C GLY A 235 46.43 -19.37 -18.77
N LEU A 236 45.40 -18.98 -18.01
CA LEU A 236 44.05 -18.74 -18.51
C LEU A 236 43.81 -17.24 -18.69
N ALA A 237 43.30 -16.84 -19.85
CA ALA A 237 42.90 -15.46 -20.13
C ALA A 237 41.77 -15.44 -21.18
N GLY A 238 40.98 -14.36 -21.20
CA GLY A 238 39.89 -14.20 -22.15
C GLY A 238 38.96 -15.41 -22.18
N ASP A 239 38.67 -15.91 -23.38
CA ASP A 239 37.72 -17.00 -23.62
C ASP A 239 38.09 -18.31 -22.91
N ASP A 240 39.38 -18.63 -22.78
CA ASP A 240 39.81 -19.87 -22.11
C ASP A 240 39.43 -19.86 -20.62
N LEU A 241 39.56 -18.70 -19.97
CA LEU A 241 39.12 -18.51 -18.59
C LEU A 241 37.60 -18.62 -18.47
N VAL A 242 36.86 -17.98 -19.39
CA VAL A 242 35.39 -18.03 -19.42
C VAL A 242 34.90 -19.47 -19.52
N GLN A 243 35.40 -20.23 -20.50
CA GLN A 243 34.98 -21.61 -20.73
C GLN A 243 35.32 -22.52 -19.55
N ALA A 244 36.50 -22.36 -18.95
CA ALA A 244 36.92 -23.17 -17.81
C ALA A 244 36.07 -22.90 -16.56
N LEU A 245 35.78 -21.62 -16.27
CA LEU A 245 34.90 -21.23 -15.15
C LEU A 245 33.46 -21.69 -15.38
N ARG A 246 32.90 -21.43 -16.56
CA ARG A 246 31.55 -21.86 -16.92
C ARG A 246 31.38 -23.37 -16.77
N ALA A 247 32.33 -24.16 -17.29
CA ALA A 247 32.29 -25.61 -17.19
C ALA A 247 32.31 -26.06 -15.73
N ARG A 248 33.13 -25.41 -14.89
CA ARG A 248 33.21 -25.69 -13.46
C ARG A 248 31.90 -25.34 -12.73
N PHE A 249 31.38 -24.13 -12.94
CA PHE A 249 30.15 -23.66 -12.31
C PHE A 249 28.97 -24.56 -12.66
N ASN A 250 28.78 -24.89 -13.93
CA ASN A 250 27.69 -25.79 -14.34
C ASN A 250 27.82 -27.18 -13.73
N ALA A 251 29.03 -27.74 -13.66
CA ALA A 251 29.22 -29.06 -13.07
C ALA A 251 28.84 -29.08 -11.57
N ASP A 252 29.26 -28.07 -10.81
CA ASP A 252 28.97 -27.98 -9.39
C ASP A 252 27.49 -27.65 -9.13
N VAL A 253 26.86 -26.81 -9.96
CA VAL A 253 25.42 -26.53 -9.94
C VAL A 253 24.60 -27.80 -10.14
N GLU A 254 24.92 -28.62 -11.15
CA GLU A 254 24.18 -29.87 -11.39
C GLU A 254 24.33 -30.87 -10.25
N VAL A 255 25.48 -30.89 -9.55
CA VAL A 255 25.69 -31.74 -8.38
C VAL A 255 24.87 -31.26 -7.19
N ALA A 256 24.92 -29.96 -6.89
CA ALA A 256 24.23 -29.36 -5.74
C ALA A 256 22.71 -29.36 -5.90
N ARG A 257 22.20 -29.29 -7.13
CA ARG A 257 20.76 -29.26 -7.43
C ARG A 257 19.99 -30.46 -6.87
N ALA A 258 20.67 -31.58 -6.62
CA ALA A 258 20.06 -32.76 -6.00
C ALA A 258 19.47 -32.49 -4.60
N ASP A 259 19.95 -31.46 -3.90
CA ASP A 259 19.49 -31.10 -2.55
C ASP A 259 18.17 -30.31 -2.57
N GLY A 260 17.73 -29.81 -3.74
CA GLY A 260 16.42 -29.17 -3.92
C GLY A 260 16.34 -27.70 -3.48
N GLU A 261 17.46 -27.11 -3.08
CA GLU A 261 17.56 -25.71 -2.65
C GLU A 261 18.05 -24.81 -3.79
N ASP A 262 17.70 -23.51 -3.73
CA ASP A 262 18.29 -22.51 -4.62
C ASP A 262 19.78 -22.31 -4.27
N LEU A 263 20.56 -21.88 -5.25
CA LEU A 263 22.01 -21.79 -5.18
C LEU A 263 22.46 -20.34 -5.40
N VAL A 264 23.55 -19.93 -4.74
CA VAL A 264 24.22 -18.64 -5.01
C VAL A 264 25.70 -18.91 -5.29
N LEU A 265 26.22 -18.37 -6.39
CA LEU A 265 27.66 -18.45 -6.68
C LEU A 265 28.40 -17.44 -5.79
N VAL A 266 29.34 -17.90 -4.97
CA VAL A 266 30.15 -17.05 -4.09
C VAL A 266 31.60 -17.11 -4.56
N VAL A 267 32.09 -16.00 -5.11
CA VAL A 267 33.35 -15.96 -5.86
C VAL A 267 34.32 -14.96 -5.23
N GLY A 268 35.42 -15.45 -4.68
CA GLY A 268 36.59 -14.62 -4.35
C GLY A 268 37.51 -14.52 -5.55
N TRP A 269 37.64 -13.35 -6.17
CA TRP A 269 38.49 -13.12 -7.33
C TRP A 269 39.80 -12.44 -6.90
N HIS A 270 40.86 -13.23 -6.74
CA HIS A 270 42.17 -12.77 -6.26
C HIS A 270 43.17 -12.63 -7.41
N HIS A 271 43.23 -11.44 -8.01
CA HIS A 271 44.09 -11.17 -9.16
C HIS A 271 44.80 -9.81 -9.07
N ASP A 272 45.68 -9.53 -10.03
CA ASP A 272 46.42 -8.28 -10.19
C ASP A 272 46.28 -7.63 -11.59
N ASP A 273 45.43 -8.20 -12.45
CA ASP A 273 45.12 -7.68 -13.79
C ASP A 273 43.64 -7.37 -13.93
N ARG A 274 43.28 -6.08 -13.79
CA ARG A 274 41.89 -5.59 -13.84
C ARG A 274 41.17 -5.93 -15.14
N THR A 275 41.88 -6.22 -16.24
CA THR A 275 41.25 -6.56 -17.52
C THR A 275 40.54 -7.91 -17.50
N LEU A 276 40.87 -8.78 -16.55
CA LEU A 276 40.29 -10.12 -16.43
C LEU A 276 38.92 -10.14 -15.72
N SER A 277 38.52 -9.07 -15.02
CA SER A 277 37.20 -9.02 -14.36
C SER A 277 36.04 -9.17 -15.36
N ALA A 278 36.19 -8.68 -16.59
CA ALA A 278 35.23 -8.88 -17.67
C ALA A 278 35.04 -10.37 -18.04
N ALA A 279 36.09 -11.19 -17.96
CA ALA A 279 35.98 -12.62 -18.23
C ALA A 279 35.23 -13.35 -17.11
N VAL A 280 35.41 -12.93 -15.85
CA VAL A 280 34.65 -13.48 -14.72
C VAL A 280 33.18 -13.06 -14.81
N GLU A 281 32.91 -11.79 -15.14
CA GLU A 281 31.55 -11.29 -15.41
C GLU A 281 30.85 -12.12 -16.49
N ALA A 282 31.51 -12.35 -17.63
CA ALA A 282 30.97 -13.19 -18.70
C ALA A 282 30.70 -14.63 -18.24
N ALA A 283 31.62 -15.26 -17.50
CA ALA A 283 31.45 -16.62 -17.00
C ALA A 283 30.30 -16.74 -16.00
N VAL A 284 30.16 -15.78 -15.08
CA VAL A 284 29.04 -15.69 -14.15
C VAL A 284 27.74 -15.49 -14.93
N GLY A 285 27.71 -14.54 -15.86
CA GLY A 285 26.56 -14.21 -16.70
C GLY A 285 26.02 -15.41 -17.49
N GLU A 286 26.89 -16.19 -18.12
CA GLU A 286 26.50 -17.40 -18.86
C GLU A 286 25.80 -18.46 -17.99
N VAL A 287 25.98 -18.42 -16.67
CA VAL A 287 25.32 -19.32 -15.72
C VAL A 287 24.08 -18.65 -15.12
N VAL A 288 24.24 -17.49 -14.47
CA VAL A 288 23.16 -16.87 -13.69
C VAL A 288 22.03 -16.35 -14.57
N VAL A 289 22.33 -15.77 -15.75
CA VAL A 289 21.30 -15.25 -16.67
C VAL A 289 20.47 -16.40 -17.25
N ALA A 290 21.12 -17.52 -17.58
CA ALA A 290 20.45 -18.71 -18.08
C ALA A 290 19.56 -19.39 -17.00
N GLU A 291 19.90 -19.23 -15.73
CA GLU A 291 19.16 -19.79 -14.60
C GLU A 291 18.09 -18.83 -14.05
N ARG A 292 18.11 -17.54 -14.39
CA ARG A 292 17.16 -16.50 -13.94
C ARG A 292 15.70 -16.93 -14.10
N GLN A 293 15.38 -17.56 -15.23
CA GLN A 293 14.01 -17.96 -15.59
C GLN A 293 13.63 -19.37 -15.11
N ARG A 294 14.53 -20.08 -14.42
CA ARG A 294 14.23 -21.39 -13.87
C ARG A 294 13.48 -21.26 -12.56
N ASN A 295 12.73 -22.30 -12.25
CA ASN A 295 12.05 -22.47 -10.97
C ASN A 295 12.99 -23.16 -9.97
N THR A 296 12.67 -23.08 -8.68
CA THR A 296 13.47 -23.71 -7.62
C THR A 296 13.52 -25.23 -7.82
N PRO A 297 14.70 -25.88 -7.75
CA PRO A 297 16.03 -25.31 -7.47
C PRO A 297 16.72 -24.66 -8.69
N ARG A 298 17.21 -23.42 -8.52
CA ARG A 298 17.94 -22.64 -9.54
C ARG A 298 19.19 -21.98 -8.97
N VAL A 299 20.04 -21.40 -9.83
CA VAL A 299 21.02 -20.40 -9.40
C VAL A 299 20.33 -19.04 -9.29
N ALA A 300 20.06 -18.59 -8.07
CA ALA A 300 19.35 -17.34 -7.80
C ALA A 300 20.20 -16.10 -8.14
N GLY A 301 21.51 -16.18 -8.00
CA GLY A 301 22.42 -15.09 -8.35
C GLY A 301 23.87 -15.36 -7.97
N ALA A 302 24.68 -14.31 -7.93
CA ALA A 302 26.09 -14.38 -7.56
C ALA A 302 26.52 -13.26 -6.60
N PHE A 303 27.51 -13.57 -5.76
CA PHE A 303 28.24 -12.62 -4.93
C PHE A 303 29.74 -12.73 -5.25
N VAL A 304 30.31 -11.67 -5.81
CA VAL A 304 31.72 -11.61 -6.21
C VAL A 304 32.47 -10.63 -5.30
N LEU A 305 33.57 -11.06 -4.69
CA LEU A 305 34.53 -10.18 -4.01
C LEU A 305 35.83 -10.11 -4.82
N ASP A 306 35.99 -9.02 -5.55
CA ASP A 306 37.11 -8.72 -6.44
C ASP A 306 38.24 -7.97 -5.70
N SER A 307 39.49 -8.21 -6.10
CA SER A 307 40.64 -7.41 -5.70
C SER A 307 40.56 -5.94 -6.12
N TYR A 308 39.79 -5.62 -7.17
CA TYR A 308 39.62 -4.27 -7.67
C TYR A 308 38.14 -3.90 -7.77
N ALA A 309 37.85 -2.60 -7.66
CA ALA A 309 36.51 -2.12 -7.94
C ALA A 309 36.15 -2.35 -9.41
N TRP A 310 34.94 -2.86 -9.67
CA TRP A 310 34.46 -3.17 -11.01
C TRP A 310 33.11 -2.51 -11.27
N GLN A 311 32.88 -2.15 -12.54
CA GLN A 311 31.58 -1.74 -13.03
C GLN A 311 31.09 -2.85 -13.94
N ILE A 312 30.01 -3.52 -13.57
CA ILE A 312 29.36 -4.51 -14.43
C ILE A 312 28.95 -3.83 -15.73
N GLN A 313 29.27 -4.44 -16.87
CA GLN A 313 29.01 -3.91 -18.20
C GLN A 313 27.69 -4.44 -18.77
N ASP A 314 27.32 -5.67 -18.41
CA ASP A 314 26.07 -6.32 -18.82
C ASP A 314 24.95 -6.10 -17.78
N PRO A 315 23.89 -5.34 -18.12
CA PRO A 315 22.79 -5.07 -17.18
C PRO A 315 22.04 -6.32 -16.73
N ASP A 316 21.97 -7.37 -17.56
CA ASP A 316 21.32 -8.63 -17.19
C ASP A 316 22.11 -9.38 -16.13
N VAL A 317 23.44 -9.25 -16.14
CA VAL A 317 24.32 -9.77 -15.08
C VAL A 317 24.22 -8.91 -13.82
N GLY A 318 24.14 -7.59 -13.99
CA GLY A 318 24.03 -6.62 -12.89
C GLY A 318 22.78 -6.81 -12.04
N ALA A 319 21.65 -7.17 -12.65
CA ALA A 319 20.41 -7.47 -11.93
C ALA A 319 20.48 -8.74 -11.06
N LEU A 320 21.49 -9.60 -11.25
CA LEU A 320 21.61 -10.91 -10.58
C LEU A 320 22.89 -11.07 -9.75
N THR A 321 23.78 -10.07 -9.77
CA THR A 321 25.13 -10.18 -9.21
C THR A 321 25.44 -9.03 -8.28
N LEU A 322 25.74 -9.35 -7.02
CA LEU A 322 26.35 -8.41 -6.09
C LEU A 322 27.86 -8.45 -6.32
N TRP A 323 28.41 -7.41 -6.94
CA TRP A 323 29.85 -7.32 -7.20
C TRP A 323 30.52 -6.32 -6.27
N CYS A 324 31.43 -6.79 -5.43
CA CYS A 324 32.12 -5.99 -4.44
C CYS A 324 33.64 -6.01 -4.64
N PRO A 325 34.32 -4.87 -4.47
CA PRO A 325 33.74 -3.54 -4.46
C PRO A 325 33.25 -3.13 -5.85
N SER A 326 32.30 -2.22 -5.93
CA SER A 326 31.77 -1.71 -7.21
C SER A 326 32.07 -0.24 -7.44
N THR A 327 32.06 0.15 -8.71
CA THR A 327 31.99 1.54 -9.17
C THR A 327 30.65 1.77 -9.87
N LEU A 328 29.99 2.89 -9.56
CA LEU A 328 28.72 3.30 -10.17
C LEU A 328 28.96 4.22 -11.36
N SER A 329 28.14 4.11 -12.42
CA SER A 329 28.11 5.12 -13.49
C SER A 329 27.31 6.36 -13.08
N GLU A 330 27.49 7.48 -13.79
CA GLU A 330 26.68 8.69 -13.59
C GLU A 330 25.18 8.42 -13.84
N ASP A 331 24.87 7.55 -14.79
CA ASP A 331 23.50 7.16 -15.13
C ASP A 331 22.86 6.28 -14.03
N ASP A 332 23.63 5.38 -13.40
CA ASP A 332 23.14 4.54 -12.29
C ASP A 332 22.76 5.39 -11.07
N VAL A 333 23.58 6.40 -10.77
CA VAL A 333 23.33 7.36 -9.69
C VAL A 333 22.06 8.18 -9.95
N ALA A 334 21.81 8.54 -11.21
CA ALA A 334 20.64 9.33 -11.59
C ALA A 334 19.33 8.52 -11.57
N ASN A 335 19.36 7.24 -11.95
CA ASN A 335 18.16 6.42 -12.14
C ASN A 335 17.67 5.70 -10.88
N LEU A 336 18.56 5.31 -9.96
CA LEU A 336 18.20 4.46 -8.82
C LEU A 336 17.85 5.25 -7.54
N GLY A 337 18.24 6.52 -7.45
CA GLY A 337 18.09 7.30 -6.22
C GLY A 337 19.01 6.82 -5.09
N VAL A 338 19.48 7.75 -4.26
CA VAL A 338 20.59 7.51 -3.31
C VAL A 338 20.28 6.44 -2.24
N GLY A 339 19.01 6.22 -1.91
CA GLY A 339 18.59 5.23 -0.91
C GLY A 339 18.64 3.78 -1.42
N ALA A 340 18.07 3.51 -2.60
CA ALA A 340 18.00 2.15 -3.18
C ALA A 340 19.36 1.62 -3.64
N LEU A 341 20.32 2.51 -3.94
CA LEU A 341 21.68 2.14 -4.33
C LEU A 341 22.47 1.43 -3.21
N THR A 342 22.15 1.70 -1.94
CA THR A 342 22.95 1.22 -0.80
C THR A 342 22.69 -0.25 -0.44
N SER A 343 21.52 -0.78 -0.78
CA SER A 343 21.17 -2.20 -0.59
C SER A 343 21.46 -3.05 -1.84
N LEU A 344 21.55 -2.44 -3.02
CA LEU A 344 21.79 -3.18 -4.27
C LEU A 344 23.27 -3.23 -4.67
N VAL A 345 24.06 -2.29 -4.17
CA VAL A 345 25.43 -2.09 -4.63
C VAL A 345 26.36 -1.84 -3.45
N CYS A 346 27.47 -2.58 -3.40
CA CYS A 346 28.56 -2.34 -2.45
C CYS A 346 29.56 -1.31 -3.00
N ALA A 347 29.03 -0.13 -3.33
CA ALA A 347 29.82 1.00 -3.76
C ALA A 347 30.66 1.51 -2.58
N LEU A 348 31.97 1.61 -2.79
CA LEU A 348 32.85 2.19 -1.79
C LEU A 348 32.72 3.73 -1.81
N PRO A 349 32.56 4.40 -0.66
CA PRO A 349 32.63 5.86 -0.64
C PRO A 349 34.01 6.33 -1.13
N ASP A 350 34.03 7.44 -1.87
CA ASP A 350 35.26 8.00 -2.46
C ASP A 350 36.25 8.58 -1.42
N PHE A 351 35.85 8.68 -0.15
CA PHE A 351 36.71 9.18 0.93
C PHE A 351 37.07 8.07 1.92
N GLN A 352 38.35 8.00 2.29
CA GLN A 352 38.79 7.26 3.45
C GLN A 352 38.47 8.06 4.71
N LEU A 353 37.80 7.43 5.68
CA LEU A 353 37.60 7.99 7.01
C LEU A 353 38.91 7.88 7.79
N GLU A 354 39.80 8.84 7.58
CA GLU A 354 41.02 8.99 8.36
C GLU A 354 41.05 10.36 9.05
N LEU A 355 41.06 10.36 10.37
CA LEU A 355 41.11 11.56 11.20
C LEU A 355 42.41 11.58 12.00
N THR A 356 43.27 12.56 11.73
CA THR A 356 44.48 12.78 12.52
C THR A 356 44.25 13.85 13.60
N LEU A 357 44.39 13.47 14.88
CA LEU A 357 44.26 14.33 16.04
C LEU A 357 45.57 14.32 16.85
N GLY A 358 46.52 15.18 16.49
CA GLY A 358 47.84 15.23 17.14
C GLY A 358 48.62 13.94 16.89
N PRO A 359 49.06 13.19 17.92
CA PRO A 359 49.76 11.92 17.74
C PRO A 359 48.81 10.73 17.46
N PHE A 360 47.50 10.94 17.45
CA PHE A 360 46.49 9.90 17.23
C PHE A 360 45.99 9.95 15.78
N THR A 361 45.90 8.78 15.15
CA THR A 361 45.24 8.60 13.86
C THR A 361 44.09 7.62 14.06
N ILE A 362 42.90 7.98 13.58
CA ILE A 362 41.70 7.15 13.66
C ILE A 362 41.29 6.81 12.24
N GLY A 363 41.16 5.51 11.95
CA GLY A 363 40.79 4.98 10.66
C GLY A 363 39.60 4.03 10.77
N ALA A 364 38.83 3.91 9.69
CA ALA A 364 37.85 2.84 9.54
C ALA A 364 37.95 2.26 8.13
N LEU A 365 38.00 0.93 8.04
CA LEU A 365 38.00 0.21 6.76
C LEU A 365 36.57 -0.31 6.48
N PRO A 366 36.04 -0.12 5.26
CA PRO A 366 34.84 -0.83 4.80
C PRO A 366 35.06 -2.34 4.87
N ILE A 367 34.01 -3.11 5.16
CA ILE A 367 34.15 -4.56 5.40
C ILE A 367 34.47 -5.36 4.12
N LEU A 368 34.10 -4.84 2.96
CA LEU A 368 34.39 -5.38 1.63
C LEU A 368 35.24 -4.38 0.81
N PRO A 369 36.49 -4.09 1.22
CA PRO A 369 37.34 -3.11 0.56
C PRO A 369 38.01 -3.69 -0.70
N ASP A 370 38.48 -2.82 -1.59
CA ASP A 370 39.42 -3.25 -2.64
C ASP A 370 40.79 -3.56 -2.02
N ARG A 371 41.64 -4.23 -2.81
CA ARG A 371 42.97 -4.64 -2.37
C ARG A 371 43.84 -3.46 -1.97
N GLN A 372 43.80 -2.36 -2.72
CA GLN A 372 44.67 -1.22 -2.46
C GLN A 372 44.31 -0.58 -1.12
N ARG A 373 43.02 -0.30 -0.88
CA ARG A 373 42.53 0.26 0.39
C ARG A 373 42.83 -0.65 1.57
N PHE A 374 42.69 -1.97 1.40
CA PHE A 374 43.06 -2.93 2.44
C PHE A 374 44.55 -2.86 2.76
N LEU A 375 45.42 -2.82 1.75
CA LEU A 375 46.87 -2.76 1.96
C LEU A 375 47.32 -1.40 2.54
N ASP A 376 46.78 -0.29 2.04
CA ASP A 376 47.03 1.05 2.58
C ASP A 376 46.62 1.15 4.05
N PHE A 377 45.52 0.49 4.43
CA PHE A 377 45.10 0.41 5.83
C PHE A 377 46.13 -0.36 6.68
N LEU A 378 46.69 -1.46 6.16
CA LEU A 378 47.72 -2.24 6.86
C LEU A 378 49.07 -1.53 6.99
N ASP A 379 49.32 -0.46 6.24
CA ASP A 379 50.53 0.34 6.40
C ASP A 379 50.52 1.14 7.71
N THR A 380 49.32 1.45 8.23
CA THR A 380 49.14 2.24 9.47
C THR A 380 48.57 1.40 10.62
N TYR A 381 47.68 0.46 10.30
CA TYR A 381 46.93 -0.37 11.25
C TYR A 381 47.28 -1.86 11.07
N SER A 382 46.60 -2.75 11.80
CA SER A 382 46.83 -4.19 11.76
C SER A 382 45.68 -4.97 11.12
N GLU A 383 45.96 -6.21 10.67
CA GLU A 383 44.93 -7.12 10.13
C GLU A 383 43.80 -7.37 11.15
N ALA A 384 44.11 -7.35 12.45
CA ALA A 384 43.13 -7.55 13.52
C ALA A 384 42.13 -6.40 13.64
N GLU A 385 42.42 -5.22 13.08
CA GLU A 385 41.56 -4.04 13.09
C GLU A 385 40.81 -3.86 11.76
N ALA A 386 41.00 -4.74 10.78
CA ALA A 386 40.36 -4.63 9.48
C ALA A 386 38.88 -5.08 9.48
N GLY A 387 38.37 -5.56 10.62
CA GLY A 387 37.03 -6.15 10.78
C GLY A 387 37.04 -7.66 10.60
N GLU A 388 35.91 -8.33 10.84
CA GLU A 388 35.73 -9.77 10.55
C GLU A 388 34.26 -10.08 10.23
N VAL A 389 33.99 -10.79 9.13
CA VAL A 389 32.64 -11.30 8.83
C VAL A 389 32.38 -12.51 9.71
N ARG A 390 31.26 -12.53 10.43
CA ARG A 390 30.86 -13.62 11.31
C ARG A 390 30.01 -14.63 10.57
N THR A 391 28.98 -14.14 9.87
CA THR A 391 27.99 -14.97 9.19
C THR A 391 27.63 -14.33 7.85
N LEU A 392 27.34 -15.21 6.87
CA LEU A 392 26.74 -14.86 5.61
C LEU A 392 25.55 -15.79 5.40
N THR A 393 24.37 -15.22 5.30
CA THR A 393 23.15 -15.97 4.98
C THR A 393 22.59 -15.46 3.66
N TYR A 394 22.38 -16.38 2.72
CA TYR A 394 21.77 -16.10 1.43
C TYR A 394 20.34 -16.60 1.47
N GLN A 395 19.38 -15.76 1.09
CA GLN A 395 17.96 -16.07 1.11
C GLN A 395 17.37 -15.82 -0.27
N ALA A 396 16.60 -16.75 -0.80
CA ALA A 396 15.93 -16.59 -2.09
C ALA A 396 14.44 -16.93 -1.97
N PRO A 397 13.57 -16.23 -2.73
CA PRO A 397 12.17 -16.61 -2.83
C PRO A 397 12.03 -17.94 -3.57
N GLU A 398 11.20 -18.83 -3.04
CA GLU A 398 10.83 -20.09 -3.67
C GLU A 398 10.01 -19.79 -4.93
N LEU A 399 10.55 -20.21 -6.08
CA LEU A 399 9.91 -20.02 -7.37
C LEU A 399 9.21 -21.31 -7.81
N PRO A 400 7.88 -21.30 -7.94
CA PRO A 400 7.14 -22.51 -8.26
C PRO A 400 7.29 -22.90 -9.75
N PRO A 401 7.11 -24.18 -10.13
CA PRO A 401 7.42 -24.71 -11.47
C PRO A 401 6.75 -24.07 -12.70
N ASN A 402 5.76 -23.22 -12.51
CA ASN A 402 5.04 -22.52 -13.56
C ASN A 402 5.02 -21.01 -13.31
N ALA A 403 5.99 -20.51 -12.54
CA ALA A 403 6.24 -19.08 -12.46
C ALA A 403 6.63 -18.53 -13.83
N GLU A 404 6.15 -17.33 -14.12
CA GLU A 404 6.56 -16.58 -15.31
C GLU A 404 7.33 -15.33 -14.90
N HIS A 405 8.45 -15.10 -15.55
CA HIS A 405 9.32 -13.96 -15.30
C HIS A 405 9.25 -12.97 -16.45
N VAL A 406 8.85 -11.74 -16.15
CA VAL A 406 8.80 -10.63 -17.10
C VAL A 406 9.82 -9.59 -16.67
N GLN A 407 10.70 -9.21 -17.59
CA GLN A 407 11.70 -8.17 -17.32
C GLN A 407 11.03 -6.80 -17.17
N VAL A 408 11.47 -6.04 -16.18
CA VAL A 408 11.00 -4.69 -15.88
C VAL A 408 12.21 -3.76 -15.96
N ASP A 409 12.35 -3.07 -17.08
CA ASP A 409 13.52 -2.21 -17.31
C ASP A 409 13.61 -1.08 -16.28
N PRO A 410 14.81 -0.70 -15.80
CA PRO A 410 16.13 -1.16 -16.25
C PRO A 410 16.73 -2.37 -15.51
N LEU A 411 16.29 -2.71 -14.29
CA LEU A 411 16.94 -3.75 -13.45
C LEU A 411 15.95 -4.69 -12.72
N GLY A 412 14.64 -4.50 -12.91
CA GLY A 412 13.62 -5.28 -12.22
C GLY A 412 13.23 -6.55 -12.95
N THR A 413 12.66 -7.50 -12.20
CA THR A 413 11.90 -8.64 -12.70
C THR A 413 10.55 -8.66 -12.02
N ALA A 414 9.49 -8.88 -12.79
CA ALA A 414 8.19 -9.25 -12.26
C ALA A 414 8.03 -10.76 -12.35
N THR A 415 7.68 -11.38 -11.23
CA THR A 415 7.39 -12.82 -11.18
C THR A 415 5.92 -13.03 -10.90
N PHE A 416 5.25 -13.76 -11.79
CA PHE A 416 3.86 -14.18 -11.63
C PHE A 416 3.84 -15.59 -11.04
N PHE A 417 3.36 -15.72 -9.80
CA PHE A 417 3.39 -16.97 -9.05
C PHE A 417 2.10 -17.75 -9.33
N ASN A 418 2.18 -18.80 -10.14
CA ASN A 418 1.21 -19.89 -10.25
C ASN A 418 -0.28 -19.56 -10.10
N ASP A 419 -0.93 -19.11 -11.18
CA ASP A 419 -2.38 -18.91 -11.25
C ASP A 419 -2.99 -17.99 -10.17
N GLU A 420 -2.16 -17.37 -9.32
CA GLU A 420 -2.61 -16.42 -8.31
C GLU A 420 -3.21 -15.24 -9.03
N ALA A 421 -4.52 -15.14 -8.92
CA ALA A 421 -5.27 -14.19 -9.70
C ALA A 421 -6.53 -13.77 -8.94
N ILE A 422 -6.95 -12.56 -9.26
CA ILE A 422 -8.20 -12.03 -8.78
C ILE A 422 -9.29 -12.47 -9.75
N ALA A 423 -10.22 -13.30 -9.26
CA ALA A 423 -11.43 -13.64 -9.99
C ALA A 423 -12.48 -12.55 -9.79
N THR A 424 -13.09 -12.07 -10.88
CA THR A 424 -14.07 -10.99 -10.84
C THR A 424 -15.11 -11.12 -11.95
N GLU A 425 -16.16 -10.30 -11.87
CA GLU A 425 -17.21 -10.19 -12.87
C GLU A 425 -17.34 -8.75 -13.39
N PRO A 426 -17.86 -8.53 -14.61
CA PRO A 426 -17.98 -7.18 -15.19
C PRO A 426 -18.79 -6.18 -14.36
N GLY A 427 -19.68 -6.64 -13.48
CA GLY A 427 -20.49 -5.79 -12.61
C GLY A 427 -19.85 -5.47 -11.25
N GLN A 428 -18.68 -6.01 -10.97
CA GLN A 428 -17.96 -5.82 -9.72
C GLN A 428 -17.01 -4.62 -9.83
N THR A 429 -16.59 -4.08 -8.68
CA THR A 429 -15.67 -2.94 -8.64
C THR A 429 -14.59 -3.16 -7.61
N PHE A 430 -13.48 -2.42 -7.71
CA PHE A 430 -12.36 -2.50 -6.77
C PHE A 430 -12.10 -1.17 -6.08
N SER A 431 -11.53 -1.23 -4.88
CA SER A 431 -10.97 -0.07 -4.17
C SER A 431 -9.57 -0.45 -3.72
N TYR A 432 -8.65 0.50 -3.88
CA TYR A 432 -7.28 0.36 -3.45
C TYR A 432 -6.97 1.36 -2.33
N CYS A 433 -6.39 0.84 -1.26
CA CYS A 433 -5.97 1.53 -0.06
C CYS A 433 -4.46 1.37 0.07
N GLN A 434 -3.73 2.48 -0.05
CA GLN A 434 -2.32 2.49 0.33
C GLN A 434 -2.26 2.56 1.85
N VAL A 435 -2.06 1.42 2.50
CA VAL A 435 -2.04 1.30 3.98
C VAL A 435 -0.72 1.83 4.55
N ASP A 436 0.38 1.69 3.81
CA ASP A 436 1.73 2.11 4.19
C ASP A 436 2.40 2.92 3.06
N ASP A 437 3.39 3.77 3.40
CA ASP A 437 4.20 4.50 2.40
C ASP A 437 5.08 3.55 1.55
N GLU A 438 5.17 2.27 1.94
CA GLU A 438 5.96 1.25 1.29
C GLU A 438 5.14 0.53 0.21
N TYR A 439 5.58 0.64 -1.04
CA TYR A 439 4.95 -0.03 -2.17
C TYR A 439 5.18 -1.54 -2.06
N PRO A 440 4.13 -2.39 -1.98
CA PRO A 440 4.29 -3.82 -1.68
C PRO A 440 4.87 -4.64 -2.85
N GLY A 441 5.36 -4.01 -3.92
CA GLY A 441 5.89 -4.69 -5.11
C GLY A 441 4.82 -5.38 -5.98
N VAL A 442 3.54 -5.37 -5.58
CA VAL A 442 2.49 -6.16 -6.25
C VAL A 442 2.00 -5.51 -7.54
N VAL A 443 2.01 -6.29 -8.62
CA VAL A 443 1.50 -5.94 -9.95
C VAL A 443 0.40 -6.91 -10.37
N PHE A 444 -0.39 -6.50 -11.35
CA PHE A 444 -1.30 -7.37 -12.07
C PHE A 444 -1.02 -7.36 -13.57
N ARG A 445 -1.37 -8.44 -14.26
CA ARG A 445 -1.34 -8.54 -15.72
C ARG A 445 -2.75 -8.54 -16.29
N SER A 446 -2.96 -7.71 -17.31
CA SER A 446 -4.21 -7.67 -18.08
C SER A 446 -4.22 -8.77 -19.14
N GLU A 447 -5.30 -9.55 -19.21
CA GLU A 447 -5.55 -10.50 -20.31
C GLU A 447 -5.85 -9.76 -21.62
N ALA A 448 -6.46 -8.57 -21.54
CA ALA A 448 -6.87 -7.79 -22.72
C ALA A 448 -5.68 -7.19 -23.48
N THR A 449 -4.64 -6.73 -22.76
CA THR A 449 -3.49 -6.04 -23.37
C THR A 449 -2.17 -6.78 -23.18
N GLY A 450 -2.10 -7.76 -22.29
CA GLY A 450 -0.84 -8.39 -21.85
C GLY A 450 0.03 -7.47 -21.01
N GLN A 451 -0.40 -6.23 -20.73
CA GLN A 451 0.39 -5.26 -19.98
C GLN A 451 0.41 -5.61 -18.49
N MET A 452 1.58 -5.39 -17.89
CA MET A 452 1.78 -5.44 -16.46
C MET A 452 1.62 -4.03 -15.87
N LEU A 453 0.83 -3.91 -14.81
CA LEU A 453 0.51 -2.65 -14.17
C LEU A 453 0.55 -2.78 -12.64
N PRO A 454 0.90 -1.72 -11.90
CA PRO A 454 0.76 -1.68 -10.45
C PRO A 454 -0.66 -2.03 -10.00
N VAL A 455 -0.80 -2.82 -8.92
CA VAL A 455 -2.13 -3.22 -8.40
C VAL A 455 -3.00 -2.02 -7.99
N ALA A 456 -2.38 -0.88 -7.68
CA ALA A 456 -3.07 0.39 -7.43
C ALA A 456 -3.91 0.88 -8.62
N LEU A 457 -3.57 0.49 -9.85
CA LEU A 457 -4.31 0.87 -11.05
C LEU A 457 -5.45 -0.10 -11.38
N LEU A 458 -5.53 -1.25 -10.71
CA LEU A 458 -6.54 -2.27 -10.97
C LEU A 458 -7.98 -1.72 -10.92
N PRO A 459 -8.35 -0.85 -9.94
CA PRO A 459 -9.69 -0.29 -9.91
C PRO A 459 -10.05 0.52 -11.17
N ALA A 460 -9.13 1.37 -11.66
CA ALA A 460 -9.36 2.16 -12.88
C ALA A 460 -9.43 1.26 -14.11
N TRP A 461 -8.54 0.26 -14.14
CA TRP A 461 -8.43 -0.67 -15.25
C TRP A 461 -9.70 -1.52 -15.40
N HIS A 462 -10.23 -2.05 -14.30
CA HIS A 462 -11.43 -2.89 -14.33
C HIS A 462 -12.68 -2.13 -14.76
N LEU A 463 -12.80 -0.83 -14.44
CA LEU A 463 -13.90 0.00 -14.92
C LEU A 463 -13.94 0.13 -16.45
N VAL A 464 -12.79 0.01 -17.13
CA VAL A 464 -12.68 0.16 -18.59
C VAL A 464 -12.80 -1.18 -19.29
N PHE A 465 -12.06 -2.19 -18.82
CA PHE A 465 -11.93 -3.47 -19.52
C PHE A 465 -12.83 -4.58 -18.98
N ALA A 466 -13.28 -4.47 -17.73
CA ALA A 466 -14.19 -5.42 -17.09
C ALA A 466 -13.77 -6.89 -17.24
N GLU A 467 -12.46 -7.15 -17.19
CA GLU A 467 -11.88 -8.48 -17.36
C GLU A 467 -12.30 -9.39 -16.21
N ARG A 468 -12.38 -10.70 -16.44
CA ARG A 468 -12.87 -11.65 -15.44
C ARG A 468 -11.77 -12.20 -14.53
N ARG A 469 -10.51 -11.96 -14.90
CA ARG A 469 -9.33 -12.49 -14.24
C ARG A 469 -8.19 -11.49 -14.36
N TYR A 470 -7.46 -11.30 -13.27
CA TYR A 470 -6.23 -10.52 -13.24
C TYR A 470 -5.15 -11.32 -12.53
N GLU A 471 -4.13 -11.75 -13.26
CA GLU A 471 -3.00 -12.49 -12.69
C GLU A 471 -2.13 -11.55 -11.86
N LEU A 472 -1.69 -12.01 -10.70
CA LEU A 472 -0.89 -11.24 -9.76
C LEU A 472 0.58 -11.65 -9.84
N GLY A 473 1.45 -10.66 -9.68
CA GLY A 473 2.89 -10.86 -9.61
C GLY A 473 3.57 -9.92 -8.63
N LEU A 474 4.85 -10.18 -8.38
CA LEU A 474 5.72 -9.34 -7.56
C LEU A 474 6.87 -8.79 -8.41
N VAL A 475 7.06 -7.48 -8.36
CA VAL A 475 8.23 -6.80 -8.91
C VAL A 475 9.32 -6.74 -7.86
N TRP A 476 10.50 -7.17 -8.24
CA TRP A 476 11.71 -7.13 -7.43
C TRP A 476 12.91 -6.73 -8.28
N ASP A 477 13.90 -6.15 -7.62
CA ASP A 477 15.12 -5.58 -8.18
C ASP A 477 16.35 -6.47 -8.00
N PHE A 478 16.35 -7.34 -6.99
CA PHE A 478 17.42 -8.31 -6.75
C PHE A 478 16.85 -9.70 -6.40
N PRO A 479 17.37 -10.79 -6.97
CA PRO A 479 16.74 -12.13 -6.90
C PRO A 479 16.97 -12.88 -5.57
N PHE A 480 17.85 -12.37 -4.71
CA PHE A 480 18.12 -12.94 -3.38
C PHE A 480 18.32 -11.82 -2.36
N ARG A 481 18.45 -12.18 -1.08
CA ARG A 481 18.82 -11.29 0.01
C ARG A 481 20.07 -11.86 0.68
N LEU A 482 21.10 -11.04 0.85
CA LEU A 482 22.30 -11.38 1.60
C LEU A 482 22.23 -10.67 2.95
N VAL A 483 22.23 -11.44 4.03
CA VAL A 483 22.41 -10.93 5.39
C VAL A 483 23.85 -11.21 5.81
N MET A 484 24.61 -10.15 6.05
CA MET A 484 26.01 -10.21 6.47
C MET A 484 26.14 -9.63 7.87
N GLU A 485 26.52 -10.47 8.84
CA GLU A 485 26.88 -10.00 10.18
C GLU A 485 28.39 -9.92 10.27
N TYR A 486 28.91 -8.79 10.74
CA TYR A 486 30.33 -8.56 10.86
C TYR A 486 30.66 -7.65 12.02
N VAL A 487 31.91 -7.73 12.49
CA VAL A 487 32.47 -6.76 13.41
C VAL A 487 33.25 -5.75 12.61
N GLN A 488 32.89 -4.48 12.71
CA GLN A 488 33.69 -3.38 12.21
C GLN A 488 34.55 -2.84 13.36
N TYR A 489 35.85 -2.62 13.12
CA TYR A 489 36.70 -1.96 14.10
C TYR A 489 36.94 -0.51 13.69
N GLY A 490 36.74 0.41 14.64
CA GLY A 490 37.41 1.71 14.60
C GLY A 490 38.87 1.49 14.98
N ALA A 491 39.78 1.73 14.04
CA ALA A 491 41.20 1.51 14.22
C ALA A 491 41.87 2.79 14.73
N LEU A 492 42.69 2.67 15.77
CA LEU A 492 43.39 3.78 16.38
C LEU A 492 44.89 3.49 16.42
N ALA A 493 45.68 4.38 15.81
CA ALA A 493 47.14 4.33 15.83
C ALA A 493 47.69 5.51 16.65
N VAL A 494 48.74 5.26 17.44
CA VAL A 494 49.43 6.29 18.24
C VAL A 494 50.89 6.40 17.80
N SER A 495 51.35 7.59 17.40
CA SER A 495 52.71 7.84 16.89
C SER A 495 53.67 8.50 17.91
N ALA A 496 53.23 8.72 19.15
CA ALA A 496 53.90 9.60 20.12
C ALA A 496 55.31 9.19 20.60
N PHE A 497 55.80 7.98 20.28
CA PHE A 497 57.04 7.45 20.88
C PHE A 497 57.98 6.68 19.93
N SER A 498 58.02 7.02 18.62
CA SER A 498 58.82 6.29 17.61
C SER A 498 58.54 4.77 17.56
N ALA A 499 57.38 4.36 18.08
CA ALA A 499 56.77 3.05 18.01
C ALA A 499 55.26 3.25 17.84
N SER A 500 54.67 2.61 16.84
CA SER A 500 53.22 2.60 16.59
C SER A 500 52.58 1.40 17.30
N LEU A 501 51.52 1.64 18.06
CA LEU A 501 50.71 0.60 18.68
C LEU A 501 49.27 0.71 18.17
N PRO A 502 48.78 -0.26 17.39
CA PRO A 502 47.38 -0.32 16.95
C PRO A 502 46.44 -0.70 18.11
N LEU A 503 45.27 -0.06 18.18
CA LEU A 503 44.18 -0.32 19.12
C LEU A 503 42.83 -0.28 18.39
N GLY A 504 42.08 -1.39 18.41
CA GLY A 504 40.75 -1.48 17.79
C GLY A 504 39.59 -1.40 18.77
N ILE A 505 38.51 -0.71 18.39
CA ILE A 505 37.20 -0.77 19.08
C ILE A 505 36.19 -1.44 18.13
N GLY A 506 35.72 -2.62 18.50
CA GLY A 506 34.79 -3.40 17.69
C GLY A 506 33.33 -2.99 17.90
N VAL A 507 32.57 -2.95 16.81
CA VAL A 507 31.12 -2.75 16.78
C VAL A 507 30.52 -3.86 15.93
N ASP A 508 29.52 -4.56 16.47
CA ASP A 508 28.75 -5.53 15.70
C ASP A 508 27.80 -4.78 14.74
N VAL A 509 27.83 -5.17 13.47
CA VAL A 509 27.04 -4.58 12.40
C VAL A 509 26.35 -5.69 11.61
N THR A 510 25.07 -5.51 11.33
CA THR A 510 24.32 -6.30 10.35
C THR A 510 24.09 -5.44 9.12
N GLN A 511 24.53 -5.93 7.97
CA GLN A 511 24.29 -5.31 6.68
C GLN A 511 23.54 -6.26 5.78
N GLU A 512 22.56 -5.70 5.07
CA GLU A 512 21.71 -6.44 4.16
C GLU A 512 21.87 -5.91 2.74
N TYR A 513 21.96 -6.84 1.79
CA TYR A 513 21.94 -6.54 0.37
C TYR A 513 20.79 -7.28 -0.32
N GLY A 514 20.20 -6.64 -1.33
CA GLY A 514 19.04 -7.14 -2.08
C GLY A 514 17.73 -6.43 -1.74
N SER A 515 16.63 -6.99 -2.23
CA SER A 515 15.30 -6.41 -2.08
C SER A 515 14.76 -6.62 -0.66
N ALA A 516 14.34 -5.54 0.02
CA ALA A 516 13.61 -5.62 1.29
C ALA A 516 12.25 -6.34 1.16
N LEU A 517 11.76 -6.48 -0.08
CA LEU A 517 10.61 -7.33 -0.43
C LEU A 517 10.76 -8.76 0.13
N TRP A 518 12.00 -9.22 0.32
CA TRP A 518 12.34 -10.56 0.78
C TRP A 518 12.48 -10.70 2.30
N ASP A 519 11.91 -9.81 3.10
CA ASP A 519 11.98 -9.92 4.56
C ASP A 519 10.94 -10.90 5.13
N SER A 520 9.73 -10.92 4.59
CA SER A 520 8.60 -11.71 5.12
C SER A 520 8.14 -12.82 4.19
N GLY A 521 8.29 -12.67 2.87
CA GLY A 521 7.68 -13.55 1.86
C GLY A 521 6.15 -13.53 1.86
N GLU A 522 5.54 -12.59 2.59
CA GLU A 522 4.10 -12.47 2.78
C GLU A 522 3.64 -11.04 2.45
N PHE A 523 2.76 -10.91 1.46
CA PHE A 523 2.27 -9.63 0.94
C PHE A 523 0.75 -9.53 1.21
N PRO A 524 0.35 -9.01 2.38
CA PRO A 524 -1.06 -8.94 2.75
C PRO A 524 -1.79 -7.90 1.90
N LEU A 525 -2.82 -8.34 1.17
CA LEU A 525 -3.64 -7.49 0.31
C LEU A 525 -5.06 -7.31 0.85
N ALA A 526 -5.42 -8.01 1.94
CA ALA A 526 -6.79 -8.08 2.45
C ALA A 526 -7.41 -6.71 2.79
N ARG A 527 -6.60 -5.75 3.21
CA ARG A 527 -7.03 -4.37 3.53
C ARG A 527 -6.63 -3.37 2.45
N THR A 528 -5.68 -3.74 1.60
CA THR A 528 -5.09 -2.92 0.56
C THR A 528 -5.95 -2.94 -0.70
N LEU A 529 -6.55 -4.07 -1.03
CA LEU A 529 -7.35 -4.24 -2.24
C LEU A 529 -8.68 -4.93 -1.93
N LEU A 530 -9.76 -4.16 -2.00
CA LEU A 530 -11.12 -4.63 -1.75
C LEU A 530 -11.88 -4.78 -3.07
N GLN A 531 -12.68 -5.84 -3.15
CA GLN A 531 -13.57 -6.14 -4.25
C GLN A 531 -15.02 -6.01 -3.75
N CYS A 532 -15.79 -5.16 -4.40
CA CYS A 532 -17.22 -5.06 -4.20
C CYS A 532 -17.94 -6.07 -5.10
N ASP A 533 -18.75 -6.95 -4.50
CA ASP A 533 -19.50 -7.97 -5.22
C ASP A 533 -20.98 -7.62 -5.41
N ARG A 534 -21.56 -6.83 -4.49
CA ARG A 534 -22.98 -6.42 -4.54
C ARG A 534 -23.16 -4.97 -4.12
N TRP A 535 -24.13 -4.33 -4.76
CA TRP A 535 -24.55 -2.96 -4.47
C TRP A 535 -23.43 -1.91 -4.69
N CYS A 536 -22.55 -2.16 -5.65
CA CYS A 536 -21.38 -1.33 -5.97
C CYS A 536 -21.73 0.02 -6.63
N GLY A 537 -23.02 0.25 -6.92
CA GLY A 537 -23.52 1.45 -7.60
C GLY A 537 -23.48 2.73 -6.77
N HIS A 538 -23.00 2.69 -5.53
CA HIS A 538 -22.66 3.90 -4.77
C HIS A 538 -21.58 3.65 -3.71
N PRO A 539 -20.66 4.58 -3.42
CA PRO A 539 -19.74 4.46 -2.34
C PRO A 539 -20.47 4.90 -1.07
N THR A 540 -19.81 4.69 0.04
CA THR A 540 -20.30 5.10 1.34
C THR A 540 -19.23 5.96 1.97
N PHE A 541 -19.68 7.09 2.51
CA PHE A 541 -18.95 8.09 3.28
C PHE A 541 -17.70 8.70 2.60
N ASP A 542 -17.66 10.03 2.47
CA ASP A 542 -16.43 10.71 2.08
C ASP A 542 -15.39 10.73 3.21
N ALA A 543 -14.21 11.33 2.96
CA ALA A 543 -13.12 11.41 3.93
C ALA A 543 -13.48 12.18 5.23
N GLY A 544 -14.59 12.94 5.25
CA GLY A 544 -15.14 13.59 6.43
C GLY A 544 -16.22 12.77 7.15
N GLY A 545 -16.43 11.52 6.72
CA GLY A 545 -17.49 10.63 7.22
C GLY A 545 -18.87 11.00 6.68
N VAL A 546 -18.98 11.72 5.57
CA VAL A 546 -20.28 12.21 5.08
C VAL A 546 -20.90 11.23 4.08
N TYR A 547 -22.10 10.73 4.36
CA TYR A 547 -22.77 9.74 3.51
C TYR A 547 -23.12 10.29 2.11
N GLN A 548 -22.47 9.76 1.06
CA GLN A 548 -22.66 10.17 -0.34
C GLN A 548 -23.52 9.17 -1.13
N ILE A 549 -24.85 9.33 -1.09
CA ILE A 549 -25.82 8.37 -1.69
C ILE A 549 -25.80 8.28 -3.23
N ASN A 550 -25.14 9.21 -3.94
CA ASN A 550 -25.15 9.28 -5.41
C ASN A 550 -23.81 9.17 -6.08
N ASP A 551 -22.73 9.22 -5.30
CA ASP A 551 -21.45 8.89 -5.90
C ASP A 551 -21.53 7.43 -6.35
N GLY A 552 -20.71 6.98 -7.29
CA GLY A 552 -20.48 5.56 -7.57
C GLY A 552 -19.23 5.06 -6.83
N PHE A 553 -18.95 3.76 -6.82
CA PHE A 553 -17.56 3.31 -6.60
C PHE A 553 -16.72 3.90 -7.75
N SER A 554 -16.22 5.11 -7.53
CA SER A 554 -15.82 6.10 -8.53
C SER A 554 -14.30 6.22 -8.58
N PRO A 555 -13.74 6.81 -9.66
CA PRO A 555 -12.35 7.24 -9.76
C PRO A 555 -11.70 7.83 -8.48
N THR A 556 -12.48 8.52 -7.65
CA THR A 556 -12.01 9.12 -6.39
C THR A 556 -11.76 8.13 -5.25
N TYR A 557 -12.33 6.91 -5.32
CA TYR A 557 -12.12 5.80 -4.38
C TYR A 557 -11.07 4.79 -4.87
N LEU A 558 -10.58 4.96 -6.11
CA LEU A 558 -9.50 4.14 -6.66
C LEU A 558 -8.16 4.44 -6.00
N THR A 559 -8.03 5.62 -5.38
CA THR A 559 -6.82 6.10 -4.70
C THR A 559 -7.04 6.36 -3.21
N ARG A 560 -8.18 5.92 -2.65
CA ARG A 560 -8.56 6.15 -1.24
C ARG A 560 -9.12 4.87 -0.63
N CYS A 561 -8.79 4.67 0.64
CA CYS A 561 -9.28 3.53 1.41
C CYS A 561 -10.79 3.55 1.55
N TYR A 562 -11.45 2.43 1.21
CA TYR A 562 -12.82 2.19 1.62
C TYR A 562 -12.85 1.84 3.12
N ALA A 563 -12.94 2.87 3.95
CA ALA A 563 -13.08 2.78 5.40
C ALA A 563 -14.28 3.64 5.88
N PRO A 564 -15.51 3.31 5.44
CA PRO A 564 -16.72 4.04 5.82
C PRO A 564 -17.07 3.96 7.31
N ASP A 565 -17.55 5.06 7.88
CA ASP A 565 -18.16 5.09 9.21
C ASP A 565 -19.66 4.75 9.14
N PHE A 566 -20.04 3.51 9.47
CA PHE A 566 -21.45 3.12 9.48
C PHE A 566 -22.18 3.53 10.76
N PRO A 567 -23.48 3.86 10.68
CA PRO A 567 -24.28 4.08 11.89
C PRO A 567 -24.37 2.81 12.74
N GLN A 568 -24.28 2.97 14.05
CA GLN A 568 -24.50 1.94 15.06
C GLN A 568 -25.75 2.28 15.90
N ARG A 569 -26.33 1.26 16.55
CA ARG A 569 -27.51 1.49 17.41
C ARG A 569 -27.10 2.25 18.66
N GLY A 570 -27.79 3.35 18.94
CA GLY A 570 -27.47 4.25 20.06
C GLY A 570 -26.81 5.56 19.60
N ASP A 571 -26.40 5.63 18.34
CA ASP A 571 -25.80 6.81 17.74
C ASP A 571 -26.89 7.86 17.48
N GLY A 572 -26.67 9.10 17.93
CA GLY A 572 -27.58 10.23 17.72
C GLY A 572 -27.69 10.74 16.26
N GLY A 573 -27.51 9.85 15.28
CA GLY A 573 -27.45 10.17 13.85
C GLY A 573 -26.05 10.44 13.30
N PHE A 574 -25.01 9.78 13.83
CA PHE A 574 -23.67 9.74 13.25
C PHE A 574 -23.62 8.73 12.07
N PRO A 575 -22.85 8.98 11.00
CA PRO A 575 -21.95 10.12 10.81
C PRO A 575 -22.60 11.37 10.19
N ARG A 576 -21.79 12.39 9.88
CA ARG A 576 -22.24 13.72 9.47
C ARG A 576 -23.06 13.64 8.17
N ASP A 577 -24.16 14.37 8.12
CA ASP A 577 -25.00 14.52 6.93
C ASP A 577 -24.30 15.53 5.99
N PRO A 578 -24.36 15.37 4.67
CA PRO A 578 -23.74 16.32 3.74
C PRO A 578 -24.24 17.76 3.86
#